data_AF-A0A2E3EIQ1-F1
#
_entry.id   AF-A0A2E3EIQ1-F1
#
_cell.length_a   1.000
_cell.length_b   1.000
_cell.length_c   1.000
_cell.angle_alpha   90.00
_cell.angle_beta   90.00
_cell.angle_gamma   90.00
#
_symmetry.space_group_name_H-M   'P 1'
#
loop_
_entity.id
_entity.type
_entity.pdbx_description
1 polymer ?
#
loop_
_entity_poly.entity_id
_entity_poly.type
_entity_poly.pdbx_seq_one_letter_code
_entity_poly.pdbx_strand_id
1 'polypeptide(L)'
;MQRERRRDPYPWTWEIPVAVALATLFLIVIGIQLGRSVANLLAGAGWTWPDANAGAFPSPIGTAFWTSLPGVVGGHADAGLPTPTPDGLAGRGLVWFSLALTEVALLTATIWVGVWAYQRWGPARMRGMATAAEAEKLLGVTRLRKVAGIVRPDIYGKHATAPAAPAQRTAGDLTEQAGPQLGHGLSPWLLDGRRTKEER
;
A
#
# COMPACT_ATOMS: atom_id res chain seq x y z
N MET A 1 -22.22 -28.23 5.00
CA MET A 1 -21.14 -27.25 5.19
C MET A 1 -19.76 -27.68 4.64
N GLN A 2 -19.63 -28.72 3.80
CA GLN A 2 -18.32 -29.14 3.24
C GLN A 2 -18.07 -28.75 1.77
N ARG A 3 -19.09 -28.32 1.01
CA ARG A 3 -18.93 -27.92 -0.40
C ARG A 3 -18.11 -26.63 -0.58
N GLU A 4 -18.07 -25.78 0.43
CA GLU A 4 -17.40 -24.48 0.38
C GLU A 4 -15.87 -24.57 0.53
N ARG A 5 -15.36 -25.72 1.02
CA ARG A 5 -13.92 -25.98 1.19
C ARG A 5 -13.23 -26.61 -0.03
N ARG A 6 -13.98 -26.99 -1.07
CA ARG A 6 -13.46 -27.61 -2.31
C ARG A 6 -13.62 -26.69 -3.52
N ARG A 7 -13.36 -25.39 -3.36
CA ARG A 7 -13.03 -24.55 -4.52
C ARG A 7 -11.52 -24.51 -4.59
N ASP A 8 -10.96 -25.34 -5.46
CA ASP A 8 -9.57 -25.19 -5.84
C ASP A 8 -9.41 -23.78 -6.42
N PRO A 9 -8.54 -22.93 -5.83
CA PRO A 9 -8.29 -21.60 -6.38
C PRO A 9 -7.78 -21.77 -7.80
N TYR A 10 -8.45 -21.13 -8.76
CA TYR A 10 -7.99 -21.13 -10.15
C TYR A 10 -6.55 -20.57 -10.20
N PRO A 11 -5.56 -21.34 -10.68
CA PRO A 11 -4.17 -20.96 -10.58
C PRO A 11 -3.83 -19.90 -11.64
N TRP A 12 -3.98 -18.62 -11.29
CA TRP A 12 -3.63 -17.45 -12.10
C TRP A 12 -2.11 -17.36 -12.31
N THR A 13 -1.54 -18.27 -13.09
CA THR A 13 -0.09 -18.40 -13.29
C THR A 13 0.39 -17.48 -14.41
N TRP A 14 -0.36 -17.39 -15.51
CA TRP A 14 0.05 -16.64 -16.71
C TRP A 14 -0.95 -15.57 -17.13
N GLU A 15 -2.21 -15.60 -16.65
CA GLU A 15 -3.18 -14.59 -17.04
C GLU A 15 -2.84 -13.20 -16.51
N ILE A 16 -2.27 -13.08 -15.29
CA ILE A 16 -1.88 -11.76 -14.73
C ILE A 16 -0.74 -11.15 -15.54
N PRO A 17 0.40 -11.85 -15.77
CA PRO A 17 1.45 -11.32 -16.64
C PRO A 17 0.97 -10.92 -18.03
N VAL A 18 0.11 -11.74 -18.66
CA VAL A 18 -0.43 -11.44 -20.00
C VAL A 18 -1.34 -10.23 -19.96
N ALA A 19 -2.24 -10.12 -18.98
CA ALA A 19 -3.11 -8.96 -18.82
C ALA A 19 -2.31 -7.68 -18.62
N VAL A 20 -1.25 -7.73 -17.80
CA VAL A 20 -0.34 -6.58 -17.60
C VAL A 20 0.37 -6.23 -18.90
N ALA A 21 0.92 -7.21 -19.61
CA ALA A 21 1.61 -6.98 -20.88
C ALA A 21 0.68 -6.35 -21.94
N LEU A 22 -0.55 -6.86 -22.07
CA LEU A 22 -1.55 -6.31 -22.99
C LEU A 22 -1.97 -4.89 -22.59
N ALA A 23 -2.18 -4.64 -21.29
CA ALA A 23 -2.50 -3.30 -20.80
C ALA A 23 -1.37 -2.31 -21.05
N THR A 24 -0.11 -2.71 -20.81
CA THR A 24 1.06 -1.88 -21.10
C THR A 24 1.21 -1.62 -22.59
N LEU A 25 1.03 -2.64 -23.45
CA LEU A 25 1.07 -2.45 -24.89
C LEU A 25 -0.01 -1.47 -25.36
N PHE A 26 -1.23 -1.61 -24.84
CA PHE A 26 -2.34 -0.72 -25.15
C PHE A 26 -2.04 0.73 -24.73
N LEU A 27 -1.48 0.91 -23.53
CA LEU A 27 -1.06 2.24 -23.04
C LEU A 27 -0.01 2.87 -23.94
N ILE A 28 0.99 2.11 -24.39
CA ILE A 28 2.02 2.60 -25.32
C ILE A 28 1.38 3.01 -26.65
N VAL A 29 0.51 2.17 -27.22
CA VAL A 29 -0.14 2.47 -28.50
C VAL A 29 -0.98 3.76 -28.42
N ILE A 30 -1.73 3.93 -27.33
CA ILE A 30 -2.52 5.15 -27.10
C ILE A 30 -1.61 6.34 -26.78
N GLY A 31 -0.56 6.13 -26.00
CA GLY A 31 0.44 7.13 -25.63
C GLY A 31 1.13 7.72 -26.84
N ILE A 32 1.43 6.91 -27.86
CA ILE A 32 1.98 7.38 -29.14
C ILE A 32 1.07 8.43 -29.79
N GLN A 33 -0.22 8.14 -29.89
CA GLN A 33 -1.17 9.04 -30.55
C GLN A 33 -1.47 10.28 -29.71
N LEU A 34 -1.64 10.12 -28.40
CA LEU A 34 -1.80 11.24 -27.47
C LEU A 34 -0.57 12.16 -27.48
N GLY A 35 0.64 11.60 -27.47
CA GLY A 35 1.88 12.35 -27.52
C GLY A 35 1.98 13.21 -28.78
N ARG A 36 1.57 12.68 -29.93
CA ARG A 36 1.46 13.45 -31.17
C ARG A 36 0.41 14.55 -31.09
N SER A 37 -0.79 14.25 -30.58
CA SER A 37 -1.87 15.22 -30.40
C SER A 37 -1.44 16.39 -29.51
N VAL A 38 -0.75 16.10 -28.41
CA VAL A 38 -0.19 17.10 -27.49
C VAL A 38 0.92 17.90 -28.17
N ALA A 39 1.79 17.27 -28.97
CA ALA A 39 2.83 17.98 -29.69
C ALA A 39 2.24 19.02 -30.65
N ASN A 40 1.23 18.63 -31.43
CA ASN A 40 0.54 19.52 -32.36
C ASN A 40 -0.23 20.62 -31.64
N LEU A 41 -0.83 20.33 -30.49
CA LEU A 41 -1.49 21.33 -29.66
C LEU A 41 -0.48 22.39 -29.17
N LEU A 42 0.70 21.97 -28.71
CA LEU A 42 1.77 22.86 -28.26
C LEU A 42 2.40 23.66 -29.40
N ALA A 43 2.43 23.11 -30.61
CA ALA A 43 2.94 23.78 -31.81
C ALA A 43 1.96 24.82 -32.39
N GLY A 44 0.69 24.81 -31.96
CA GLY A 44 -0.34 25.74 -32.42
C GLY A 44 -1.26 25.18 -33.50
N ALA A 45 -1.04 23.96 -33.98
CA ALA A 45 -1.93 23.25 -34.92
C ALA A 45 -3.26 22.82 -34.29
N GLY A 46 -3.42 22.96 -32.97
CA GLY A 46 -4.62 22.58 -32.23
C GLY A 46 -4.67 21.08 -31.88
N TRP A 47 -5.84 20.62 -31.42
CA TRP A 47 -6.04 19.21 -31.10
C TRP A 47 -6.20 18.40 -32.38
N THR A 48 -5.25 17.50 -32.66
CA THR A 48 -5.29 16.65 -33.86
C THR A 48 -5.43 15.18 -33.48
N TRP A 49 -6.32 14.44 -34.15
CA TRP A 49 -6.50 12.99 -33.96
C TRP A 49 -6.38 12.27 -35.31
N PRO A 50 -5.95 11.00 -35.38
CA PRO A 50 -5.88 10.27 -36.65
C PRO A 50 -7.23 10.23 -37.37
N ASP A 51 -7.20 10.35 -38.69
CA ASP A 51 -8.42 10.30 -39.51
C ASP A 51 -9.09 8.93 -39.41
N ALA A 52 -10.40 8.95 -39.24
CA ALA A 52 -11.22 7.76 -39.21
C ALA A 52 -11.23 7.01 -40.54
N ASN A 53 -10.95 7.67 -41.67
CA ASN A 53 -11.11 7.09 -43.01
C ASN A 53 -9.83 6.99 -43.86
N ALA A 54 -8.69 7.56 -43.43
CA ALA A 54 -7.48 7.66 -44.26
C ALA A 54 -6.49 6.47 -44.18
N GLY A 55 -6.85 5.35 -43.58
CA GLY A 55 -5.95 4.20 -43.44
C GLY A 55 -6.43 2.90 -44.08
N ALA A 56 -5.52 1.92 -44.09
CA ALA A 56 -5.64 0.72 -44.90
C ALA A 56 -6.62 -0.35 -44.36
N PHE A 57 -6.95 -0.31 -43.07
CA PHE A 57 -7.75 -1.36 -42.44
C PHE A 57 -8.91 -0.78 -41.62
N PRO A 58 -10.12 -1.37 -41.69
CA PRO A 58 -11.26 -0.95 -40.89
C PRO A 58 -10.97 -1.18 -39.41
N SER A 59 -11.15 -0.15 -38.59
CA SER A 59 -10.99 -0.26 -37.14
C SER A 59 -12.02 0.60 -36.41
N PRO A 60 -12.50 0.20 -35.21
CA PRO A 60 -13.46 0.99 -34.44
C PRO A 60 -12.94 2.37 -34.02
N ILE A 61 -11.61 2.54 -33.99
CA ILE A 61 -10.93 3.76 -33.53
C ILE A 61 -10.40 4.61 -34.70
N GLY A 62 -10.72 4.23 -35.94
CA GLY A 62 -10.32 4.91 -37.16
C GLY A 62 -9.32 4.11 -37.99
N THR A 63 -9.37 4.22 -39.31
CA THR A 63 -8.54 3.41 -40.20
C THR A 63 -7.09 3.88 -40.24
N ALA A 64 -6.82 5.18 -40.07
CA ALA A 64 -5.46 5.73 -40.04
C ALA A 64 -4.74 5.51 -38.70
N PHE A 65 -5.47 5.13 -37.64
CA PHE A 65 -4.90 5.01 -36.29
C PHE A 65 -3.71 4.05 -36.23
N TRP A 66 -3.84 2.86 -36.82
CA TRP A 66 -2.80 1.83 -36.77
C TRP A 66 -1.66 2.07 -37.78
N THR A 67 -2.01 2.57 -38.96
CA THR A 67 -1.07 2.78 -40.07
C THR A 67 -0.16 3.99 -39.83
N SER A 68 -0.59 4.95 -39.02
CA SER A 68 0.21 6.13 -38.69
C SER A 68 1.28 5.90 -37.62
N LEU A 69 1.14 4.88 -36.75
CA LEU A 69 2.04 4.64 -35.63
C LEU A 69 3.53 4.64 -36.01
N PRO A 70 3.98 3.94 -37.08
CA PRO A 70 5.39 3.95 -37.46
C PRO A 70 5.87 5.35 -37.88
N GLY A 71 5.02 6.14 -38.54
CA GLY A 71 5.31 7.52 -38.91
C GLY A 71 5.46 8.43 -37.70
N VAL A 72 4.55 8.30 -36.72
CA VAL A 72 4.62 9.07 -35.46
C VAL A 72 5.90 8.74 -34.68
N VAL A 73 6.24 7.45 -34.57
CA VAL A 73 7.49 7.00 -33.94
C VAL A 73 8.71 7.51 -34.74
N GLY A 74 8.61 7.64 -36.05
CA GLY A 74 9.61 8.34 -36.88
C GLY A 74 9.76 9.83 -36.55
N GLY A 75 8.79 10.41 -35.86
CA GLY A 75 8.70 11.82 -35.49
C GLY A 75 7.92 12.68 -36.49
N HIS A 76 7.10 12.05 -37.34
CA HIS A 76 6.21 12.73 -38.28
C HIS A 76 4.89 13.10 -37.59
N ALA A 77 4.67 14.41 -37.40
CA ALA A 77 3.51 14.93 -36.67
C ALA A 77 2.20 14.92 -37.49
N ASP A 78 2.34 14.84 -38.81
CA ASP A 78 1.31 14.77 -39.85
C ASP A 78 0.78 13.35 -40.10
N ALA A 79 1.49 12.32 -39.62
CA ALA A 79 1.14 10.94 -39.92
C ALA A 79 -0.31 10.59 -39.52
N GLY A 80 -1.09 10.16 -40.51
CA GLY A 80 -2.50 9.75 -40.34
C GLY A 80 -3.50 10.89 -40.20
N LEU A 81 -3.11 12.15 -40.45
CA LEU A 81 -4.04 13.27 -40.49
C LEU A 81 -4.77 13.38 -41.84
N PRO A 82 -5.98 13.95 -41.85
CA PRO A 82 -6.71 14.22 -43.09
C PRO A 82 -5.96 15.24 -43.95
N THR A 83 -6.09 15.10 -45.27
CA THR A 83 -5.58 16.08 -46.24
C THR A 83 -6.68 17.09 -46.58
N PRO A 84 -6.45 18.41 -46.52
CA PRO A 84 -5.18 19.09 -46.23
C PRO A 84 -4.82 19.11 -44.74
N THR A 85 -3.52 19.01 -44.44
CA THR A 85 -3.01 19.04 -43.07
C THR A 85 -3.09 20.45 -42.46
N PRO A 86 -3.35 20.58 -41.15
CA PRO A 86 -3.30 21.86 -40.46
C PRO A 86 -1.92 22.53 -40.55
N ASP A 87 -1.90 23.86 -40.64
CA ASP A 87 -0.66 24.63 -40.54
C ASP A 87 -0.14 24.64 -39.10
N GLY A 88 1.19 24.74 -38.93
CA GLY A 88 1.82 24.84 -37.60
C GLY A 88 2.03 23.52 -36.87
N LEU A 89 2.28 22.43 -37.61
CA LEU A 89 2.57 21.11 -37.03
C LEU A 89 3.87 21.10 -36.21
N ALA A 90 3.93 20.19 -35.25
CA ALA A 90 5.09 20.05 -34.38
C ALA A 90 6.34 19.60 -35.15
N GLY A 91 7.47 20.25 -34.86
CA GLY A 91 8.77 19.78 -35.31
C GLY A 91 9.15 18.45 -34.65
N ARG A 92 10.01 17.68 -35.32
CA ARG A 92 10.42 16.33 -34.88
C ARG A 92 10.83 16.25 -33.41
N GLY A 93 11.64 17.20 -32.94
CA GLY A 93 12.10 17.24 -31.54
C GLY A 93 10.97 17.40 -30.53
N LEU A 94 9.97 18.25 -30.84
CA LEU A 94 8.81 18.45 -29.99
C LEU A 94 7.91 17.22 -29.95
N VAL A 95 7.75 16.52 -31.08
CA VAL A 95 7.03 15.23 -31.13
C VAL A 95 7.65 14.22 -30.19
N TRP A 96 8.97 14.02 -30.26
CA TRP A 96 9.68 13.08 -29.38
C TRP A 96 9.61 13.47 -27.90
N PHE A 97 9.76 14.75 -27.59
CA PHE A 97 9.63 15.24 -26.22
C PHE A 97 8.22 15.00 -25.67
N SER A 98 7.19 15.39 -26.43
CA SER A 98 5.79 15.20 -26.06
C SER A 98 5.42 13.72 -25.94
N LEU A 99 5.93 12.90 -26.84
CA LEU A 99 5.78 11.45 -26.82
C LEU A 99 6.36 10.86 -25.54
N ALA A 100 7.64 11.14 -25.25
CA ALA A 100 8.30 10.65 -24.04
C ALA A 100 7.59 11.14 -22.76
N LEU A 101 7.20 12.41 -22.72
CA LEU A 101 6.49 12.98 -21.57
C LEU A 101 5.13 12.32 -21.34
N THR A 102 4.38 12.09 -22.42
CA THR A 102 3.05 11.45 -22.36
C THR A 102 3.15 10.00 -21.90
N GLU A 103 4.10 9.24 -22.44
CA GLU A 103 4.37 7.86 -22.04
C GLU A 103 4.75 7.77 -20.55
N VAL A 104 5.66 8.62 -20.10
CA VAL A 104 6.07 8.68 -18.69
C VAL A 104 4.88 9.04 -17.79
N ALA A 105 4.04 9.99 -18.20
CA ALA A 105 2.84 10.38 -17.47
C ALA A 105 1.83 9.23 -17.36
N LEU A 106 1.55 8.52 -18.47
CA LEU A 106 0.64 7.38 -18.51
C LEU A 106 1.15 6.21 -17.68
N LEU A 107 2.44 5.90 -17.76
CA LEU A 107 3.08 4.87 -16.93
C LEU A 107 2.98 5.23 -15.45
N THR A 108 3.30 6.47 -15.09
CA THR A 108 3.22 6.94 -13.71
C THR A 108 1.79 6.87 -13.17
N ALA A 109 0.81 7.33 -13.95
CA ALA A 109 -0.60 7.25 -13.59
C ALA A 109 -1.06 5.79 -13.44
N THR A 110 -0.64 4.89 -14.34
CA THR A 110 -1.00 3.47 -14.30
C THR A 110 -0.41 2.78 -13.08
N ILE A 111 0.86 3.03 -12.76
CA ILE A 111 1.50 2.51 -11.54
C ILE A 111 0.77 3.05 -10.30
N TRP A 112 0.46 4.34 -10.27
CA TRP A 112 -0.24 4.95 -9.16
C TRP A 112 -1.63 4.35 -8.94
N VAL A 113 -2.43 4.20 -10.01
CA VAL A 113 -3.74 3.53 -9.98
C VAL A 113 -3.59 2.07 -9.57
N GLY A 114 -2.59 1.37 -10.08
CA GLY A 114 -2.29 -0.03 -9.73
C GLY A 114 -1.96 -0.19 -8.25
N VAL A 115 -1.11 0.67 -7.71
CA VAL A 115 -0.76 0.71 -6.29
C VAL A 115 -2.00 1.04 -5.45
N TRP A 116 -2.78 2.04 -5.85
CA TRP A 116 -4.01 2.42 -5.16
C TRP A 116 -5.03 1.27 -5.15
N ALA A 117 -5.25 0.61 -6.29
CA ALA A 117 -6.15 -0.52 -6.43
C ALA A 117 -5.66 -1.72 -5.60
N TYR A 118 -4.36 -1.99 -5.60
CA TYR A 118 -3.76 -3.04 -4.78
C TYR A 118 -3.91 -2.74 -3.28
N GLN A 119 -3.75 -1.49 -2.85
CA GLN A 119 -3.99 -1.12 -1.45
C GLN A 119 -5.49 -1.21 -1.08
N ARG A 120 -6.38 -0.89 -2.02
CA ARG A 120 -7.84 -0.88 -1.80
C ARG A 120 -8.46 -2.28 -1.77
N TRP A 121 -8.05 -3.15 -2.69
CA TRP A 121 -8.65 -4.47 -2.95
C TRP A 121 -7.68 -5.65 -2.88
N GLY A 122 -6.38 -5.41 -2.68
CA GLY A 122 -5.37 -6.45 -2.71
C GLY A 122 -5.47 -7.46 -1.56
N PRO A 123 -4.85 -8.64 -1.75
CA PRO A 123 -4.94 -9.78 -0.83
C PRO A 123 -4.33 -9.50 0.56
N ALA A 124 -3.49 -8.47 0.69
CA ALA A 124 -2.94 -8.01 1.97
C ALA A 124 -3.95 -7.24 2.84
N ARG A 125 -5.18 -6.98 2.35
CA ARG A 125 -6.28 -6.49 3.19
C ARG A 125 -6.63 -7.60 4.18
N MET A 126 -6.11 -7.50 5.40
CA MET A 126 -6.58 -8.27 6.54
C MET A 126 -8.07 -7.95 6.76
N ARG A 127 -8.95 -8.66 6.05
CA ARG A 127 -10.39 -8.67 6.30
C ARG A 127 -10.57 -9.25 7.70
N GLY A 128 -10.84 -8.37 8.68
CA GLY A 128 -11.02 -8.75 10.08
C GLY A 128 -10.20 -7.92 11.08
N MET A 129 -9.26 -7.08 10.65
CA MET A 129 -8.66 -6.09 11.56
C MET A 129 -9.63 -4.92 11.73
N ALA A 130 -10.07 -4.66 12.96
CA ALA A 130 -10.81 -3.46 13.32
C ALA A 130 -10.07 -2.25 12.75
N THR A 131 -10.78 -1.33 12.07
CA THR A 131 -10.16 -0.09 11.60
C THR A 131 -9.48 0.63 12.76
N ALA A 132 -8.45 1.44 12.53
CA ALA A 132 -7.77 2.15 13.63
C ALA A 132 -8.76 2.91 14.53
N ALA A 133 -9.84 3.45 13.95
CA ALA A 133 -10.94 4.07 14.68
C ALA A 133 -11.80 3.07 15.49
N GLU A 134 -12.08 1.88 14.97
CA GLU A 134 -12.79 0.83 15.70
C GLU A 134 -11.91 0.19 16.78
N ALA A 135 -10.61 0.01 16.53
CA ALA A 135 -9.65 -0.41 17.54
C ALA A 135 -9.53 0.64 18.64
N GLU A 136 -9.48 1.94 18.30
CA GLU A 136 -9.52 3.04 19.26
C GLU A 136 -10.82 3.05 20.06
N LYS A 137 -11.96 2.75 19.42
CA LYS A 137 -13.28 2.68 20.07
C LYS A 137 -13.43 1.45 20.99
N LEU A 138 -12.86 0.31 20.60
CA LEU A 138 -12.96 -0.96 21.33
C LEU A 138 -11.91 -1.08 22.45
N LEU A 139 -10.66 -0.68 22.18
CA LEU A 139 -9.57 -0.72 23.14
C LEU A 139 -9.52 0.55 24.00
N GLY A 140 -10.10 1.66 23.54
CA GLY A 140 -10.15 2.91 24.29
C GLY A 140 -8.78 3.42 24.69
N VAL A 141 -7.75 3.22 23.85
CA VAL A 141 -6.35 3.48 24.22
C VAL A 141 -6.14 4.93 24.63
N THR A 142 -6.76 5.90 23.94
CA THR A 142 -6.72 7.31 24.33
C THR A 142 -7.41 7.58 25.67
N ARG A 143 -8.50 6.86 25.95
CA ARG A 143 -9.20 6.95 27.25
C ARG A 143 -8.35 6.36 28.37
N LEU A 144 -7.76 5.18 28.16
CA LEU A 144 -6.83 4.52 29.09
C LEU A 144 -5.61 5.39 29.36
N ARG A 145 -5.07 6.05 28.33
CA ARG A 145 -3.94 6.97 28.48
C ARG A 145 -4.32 8.21 29.31
N LYS A 146 -5.54 8.73 29.16
CA LYS A 146 -6.05 9.84 29.99
C LYS A 146 -6.25 9.44 31.46
N VAL A 147 -6.65 8.19 31.74
CA VAL A 147 -6.84 7.69 33.11
C VAL A 147 -5.62 6.92 33.64
N ALA A 148 -4.47 6.98 32.94
CA ALA A 148 -3.29 6.18 33.29
C ALA A 148 -2.78 6.46 34.71
N GLY A 149 -2.90 7.70 35.20
CA GLY A 149 -2.55 8.07 36.59
C GLY A 149 -3.47 7.49 37.67
N ILE A 150 -4.67 7.00 37.30
CA ILE A 150 -5.61 6.31 38.20
C ILE A 150 -5.40 4.81 38.13
N VAL A 151 -5.16 4.26 36.93
CA VAL A 151 -4.96 2.82 36.71
C VAL A 151 -3.59 2.36 37.18
N ARG A 152 -2.56 3.19 36.98
CA ARG A 152 -1.18 2.96 37.41
C ARG A 152 -0.61 4.18 38.14
N PRO A 153 -1.11 4.46 39.36
CA PRO A 153 -0.63 5.57 40.18
C PRO A 153 0.84 5.37 40.62
N ASP A 154 1.33 4.14 40.59
CA ASP A 154 2.71 3.77 40.88
C ASP A 154 3.71 4.31 39.84
N ILE A 155 3.30 4.41 38.57
CA ILE A 155 4.14 4.94 37.48
C ILE A 155 3.77 6.37 37.10
N TYR A 156 2.49 6.70 37.07
CA TYR A 156 1.97 7.96 36.53
C TYR A 156 1.29 8.83 37.58
N GLY A 157 1.31 8.43 38.86
CA GLY A 157 0.78 9.24 39.94
C GLY A 157 1.62 10.51 40.13
N LYS A 158 0.95 11.62 40.43
CA LYS A 158 1.56 12.93 40.72
C LYS A 158 2.43 12.95 41.98
N HIS A 159 2.47 11.82 42.70
CA HIS A 159 3.35 11.51 43.81
C HIS A 159 4.19 10.26 43.49
N ALA A 160 4.81 10.20 42.30
CA ALA A 160 6.00 9.38 42.11
C ALA A 160 7.12 9.99 42.98
N THR A 161 6.95 9.82 44.29
CA THR A 161 7.90 10.21 45.32
C THR A 161 9.19 9.48 44.99
N ALA A 162 10.27 10.27 44.95
CA ALA A 162 11.63 9.84 44.69
C ALA A 162 11.94 8.48 45.36
N PRO A 163 12.75 7.62 44.72
CA PRO A 163 13.00 6.28 45.22
C PRO A 163 13.51 6.36 46.66
N ALA A 164 12.72 5.85 47.60
CA ALA A 164 13.13 5.73 48.99
C ALA A 164 14.43 4.92 49.02
N ALA A 165 15.48 5.52 49.58
CA ALA A 165 16.79 4.92 49.74
C ALA A 165 16.66 3.52 50.39
N PRO A 166 17.51 2.55 50.01
CA PRO A 166 17.42 1.18 50.50
C PRO A 166 17.54 1.15 52.02
N ALA A 167 16.52 0.60 52.68
CA ALA A 167 16.52 0.39 54.12
C ALA A 167 17.57 -0.66 54.48
N GLN A 168 18.70 -0.20 55.02
CA GLN A 168 19.76 -1.04 55.55
C GLN A 168 19.29 -1.63 56.88
N ARG A 169 18.77 -2.87 56.87
CA ARG A 169 18.48 -3.61 58.10
C ARG A 169 19.78 -4.13 58.69
N THR A 170 20.22 -3.53 59.78
CA THR A 170 21.27 -4.06 60.64
C THR A 170 20.73 -5.30 61.37
N ALA A 171 21.44 -6.42 61.27
CA ALA A 171 21.12 -7.63 62.01
C ALA A 171 21.55 -7.46 63.47
N GLY A 172 20.57 -7.45 64.37
CA GLY A 172 20.83 -7.45 65.82
C GLY A 172 19.88 -6.53 66.57
N ASP A 173 18.62 -6.92 66.67
CA ASP A 173 17.79 -6.46 67.78
C ASP A 173 16.86 -7.60 68.20
N LEU A 174 17.21 -8.22 69.32
CA LEU A 174 16.50 -9.32 69.96
C LEU A 174 15.88 -8.76 71.25
N THR A 175 14.74 -8.09 71.14
CA THR A 175 13.82 -7.89 72.28
C THR A 175 12.37 -7.78 71.78
N GLU A 176 11.60 -8.82 72.10
CA GLU A 176 10.15 -8.89 72.35
C GLU A 176 9.27 -7.64 72.07
N GLN A 177 8.13 -7.81 71.37
CA GLN A 177 6.83 -8.07 72.03
C GLN A 177 5.68 -8.33 71.04
N ALA A 178 4.65 -8.99 71.57
CA ALA A 178 3.65 -9.80 70.88
C ALA A 178 2.38 -9.08 70.38
N GLY A 179 1.80 -9.61 69.28
CA GLY A 179 0.36 -9.68 69.01
C GLY A 179 -0.11 -9.34 67.58
N PRO A 180 -1.21 -9.92 67.04
CA PRO A 180 -1.88 -11.18 67.36
C PRO A 180 -1.72 -12.24 66.24
N GLN A 181 -1.59 -13.50 66.64
CA GLN A 181 -1.74 -14.63 65.74
C GLN A 181 -3.21 -14.83 65.35
N LEU A 182 -3.48 -14.89 64.04
CA LEU A 182 -4.61 -15.56 63.41
C LEU A 182 -4.00 -16.37 62.27
N GLY A 183 -3.76 -17.66 62.47
CA GLY A 183 -4.68 -18.72 62.04
C GLY A 183 -4.21 -19.30 60.69
N HIS A 184 -3.33 -20.30 60.71
CA HIS A 184 -3.70 -21.69 60.39
C HIS A 184 -4.32 -21.89 58.99
N GLY A 185 -3.50 -22.40 58.06
CA GLY A 185 -3.96 -22.85 56.74
C GLY A 185 -2.82 -23.14 55.79
N LEU A 186 -2.07 -24.21 56.06
CA LEU A 186 -1.06 -24.79 55.18
C LEU A 186 -1.59 -24.97 53.75
N SER A 187 -0.89 -24.45 52.75
CA SER A 187 -1.04 -24.90 51.36
C SER A 187 -0.08 -26.09 51.13
N PRO A 188 -0.59 -27.30 50.84
CA PRO A 188 0.20 -28.55 50.78
C PRO A 188 1.07 -28.70 49.52
N TRP A 189 1.38 -27.61 48.81
CA TRP A 189 2.07 -27.64 47.51
C TRP A 189 3.53 -27.17 47.58
N LEU A 190 4.06 -26.88 48.77
CA LEU A 190 5.41 -26.32 48.95
C LEU A 190 6.44 -27.29 49.54
N LEU A 191 6.08 -28.57 49.67
CA LEU A 191 6.98 -29.62 50.15
C LEU A 191 6.83 -30.88 49.30
N ASP A 192 7.40 -30.89 48.09
CA ASP A 192 8.27 -31.99 47.63
C ASP A 192 8.81 -31.70 46.22
N GLY A 193 10.07 -32.02 45.96
CA GLY A 193 10.59 -32.00 44.58
C GLY A 193 11.95 -31.35 44.35
N ARG A 194 12.90 -31.47 45.28
CA ARG A 194 14.32 -31.40 44.89
C ARG A 194 15.11 -32.54 45.54
N ARG A 195 14.94 -33.75 44.98
CA ARG A 195 15.86 -34.87 45.20
C ARG A 195 17.25 -34.44 44.76
N THR A 196 18.19 -34.49 45.70
CA THR A 196 19.63 -34.41 45.49
C THR A 196 20.08 -35.58 44.63
N LYS A 197 20.79 -35.28 43.54
CA LYS A 197 21.50 -36.25 42.71
C LYS A 197 22.84 -36.55 43.40
N GLU A 198 23.04 -37.82 43.72
CA GLU A 198 24.24 -38.37 44.36
C GLU A 198 25.50 -38.12 43.54
N GLU A 199 26.59 -37.82 44.26
CA GLU A 199 27.96 -38.06 43.85
C GLU A 199 28.23 -39.57 43.80
N ARG A 200 28.72 -40.05 42.66
CA ARG A 200 29.76 -41.07 42.60
C ARG A 200 30.49 -41.03 41.27
#